data_AF-A0A7W8A1Z7-F1
#
_entry.id   AF-A0A7W8A1Z7-F1
#
_cell.length_a   1.000
_cell.length_b   1.000
_cell.length_c   1.000
_cell.angle_alpha   90.00
_cell.angle_beta   90.00
_cell.angle_gamma   90.00
#
_symmetry.space_group_name_H-M   'P 1'
#
loop_
_entity.id
_entity.type
_entity.pdbx_description
1 polymer ?
#
loop_
_entity_poly.entity_id
_entity_poly.type
_entity_poly.pdbx_seq_one_letter_code
_entity_poly.pdbx_strand_id
1 'polypeptide(L)'
;MTDSVAPGALEQVRTFLNTWWVPNDTRVAEDRLPETLADPADLGEMAELRAALRAALGVERPAVLASWLERHPLRAGLSSDPESPPVVLTPEDGTAAGRVLAVVAEAVRAGQWARLKACPDCSWVFYDHSRNGSRRWCVMSPGGSDSRGCGSIAKVRAYRERRRA
;
A
#
# COMPACT_ATOMS: atom_id res chain seq x y z
N MET A 1 -7.22 15.39 -8.08
CA MET A 1 -7.07 13.95 -8.41
C MET A 1 -6.41 13.22 -7.23
N THR A 2 -6.91 13.47 -6.01
CA THR A 2 -6.09 13.44 -4.78
C THR A 2 -6.65 12.49 -3.71
N ASP A 3 -7.75 11.82 -4.01
CA ASP A 3 -8.64 11.29 -2.96
C ASP A 3 -8.19 9.93 -2.38
N SER A 4 -7.00 9.43 -2.75
CA SER A 4 -6.52 8.08 -2.41
C SER A 4 -5.04 8.00 -2.04
N VAL A 5 -4.35 9.15 -2.02
CA VAL A 5 -2.92 9.29 -1.69
C VAL A 5 -2.74 9.05 -0.20
N ALA A 6 -1.69 8.33 0.20
CA ALA A 6 -1.33 8.13 1.59
C ALA A 6 -0.57 9.35 2.15
N PRO A 7 -0.64 9.61 3.46
CA PRO A 7 0.05 10.75 4.07
C PRO A 7 1.57 10.56 4.12
N GLY A 8 2.32 11.63 3.86
CA GLY A 8 3.77 11.69 4.07
C GLY A 8 4.55 10.57 3.37
N ALA A 9 5.52 9.98 4.07
CA ALA A 9 6.36 8.90 3.54
C ALA A 9 5.57 7.63 3.17
N LEU A 10 4.38 7.42 3.73
CA LEU A 10 3.54 6.25 3.42
C LEU A 10 3.11 6.22 1.94
N GLU A 11 3.11 7.36 1.24
CA GLU A 11 2.82 7.38 -0.21
C GLU A 11 3.89 6.66 -1.03
N GLN A 12 5.14 6.66 -0.58
CA GLN A 12 6.21 5.90 -1.26
C GLN A 12 5.93 4.40 -1.16
N VAL A 13 5.49 3.93 0.01
CA VAL A 13 5.05 2.54 0.21
C VAL A 13 3.81 2.24 -0.63
N ARG A 14 2.81 3.12 -0.67
CA ARG A 14 1.62 2.92 -1.51
C ARG A 14 1.99 2.81 -2.99
N THR A 15 2.92 3.63 -3.46
CA THR A 15 3.43 3.61 -4.84
C THR A 15 4.14 2.29 -5.12
N PHE A 16 5.04 1.88 -4.22
CA PHE A 16 5.71 0.58 -4.29
C PHE A 16 4.72 -0.59 -4.36
N LEU A 17 3.69 -0.62 -3.51
CA LEU A 17 2.68 -1.68 -3.52
C LEU A 17 1.84 -1.69 -4.81
N ASN A 18 1.72 -0.55 -5.48
CA ASN A 18 1.04 -0.37 -6.76
C ASN A 18 1.96 -0.56 -7.98
N THR A 19 3.19 -1.03 -7.78
CA THR A 19 3.94 -1.67 -8.89
C THR A 19 3.26 -2.96 -9.36
N TRP A 20 2.22 -3.43 -8.66
CA TRP A 20 1.38 -4.52 -9.13
C TRP A 20 -0.11 -4.23 -8.95
N TRP A 21 -0.87 -4.46 -10.02
CA TRP A 21 -2.32 -4.31 -10.04
C TRP A 21 -2.94 -5.06 -11.22
N VAL A 22 -4.26 -5.03 -11.33
CA VAL A 22 -5.01 -5.55 -12.48
C VAL A 22 -5.64 -4.36 -13.21
N PRO A 23 -5.09 -3.93 -14.36
CA PRO A 23 -5.66 -2.87 -15.19
C PRO A 23 -7.12 -3.14 -15.59
N ASN A 24 -7.81 -2.08 -15.98
CA ASN A 24 -9.20 -2.18 -16.39
C ASN A 24 -9.38 -2.80 -17.77
N ASP A 25 -8.52 -2.44 -18.70
CA ASP A 25 -8.55 -2.78 -20.12
C ASP A 25 -8.14 -4.23 -20.38
N THR A 26 -7.00 -4.67 -19.85
CA THR A 26 -6.46 -6.02 -20.11
C THR A 26 -7.07 -7.07 -19.19
N ARG A 27 -7.42 -6.68 -17.95
CA ARG A 27 -7.83 -7.60 -16.86
C ARG A 27 -6.78 -8.68 -16.54
N VAL A 28 -5.53 -8.48 -16.96
CA VAL A 28 -4.38 -9.33 -16.65
C VAL A 28 -3.53 -8.63 -15.61
N ALA A 29 -3.02 -9.34 -14.61
CA ALA A 29 -2.16 -8.72 -13.62
C ALA A 29 -0.88 -8.18 -14.27
N GLU A 30 -0.59 -6.90 -14.04
CA GLU A 30 0.67 -6.27 -14.42
C GLU A 30 1.60 -6.23 -13.22
N ASP A 31 2.87 -6.54 -13.45
CA ASP A 31 3.96 -6.37 -12.48
C ASP A 31 5.00 -5.44 -13.11
N ARG A 32 5.12 -4.25 -12.52
CA ARG A 32 6.05 -3.19 -12.91
C ARG A 32 7.19 -3.01 -11.91
N LEU A 33 7.36 -3.96 -10.99
CA LEU A 33 8.45 -3.88 -10.01
C LEU A 33 9.82 -3.90 -10.70
N PRO A 34 10.11 -4.77 -11.68
CA PRO A 34 11.43 -4.81 -12.34
C PRO A 34 11.87 -3.48 -12.96
N GLU A 35 10.93 -2.68 -13.47
CA GLU A 35 11.19 -1.40 -14.13
C GLU A 35 11.37 -0.24 -13.14
N THR A 36 10.94 -0.42 -11.90
CA THR A 36 10.97 0.64 -10.86
C THR A 36 12.11 0.48 -9.87
N LEU A 37 12.73 -0.69 -9.82
CA LEU A 37 13.89 -0.93 -8.97
C LEU A 37 15.15 -0.33 -9.55
N ALA A 38 15.95 0.30 -8.68
CA ALA A 38 17.25 0.83 -9.05
C ALA A 38 18.29 -0.30 -9.25
N ASP A 39 18.24 -1.33 -8.40
CA ASP A 39 19.13 -2.49 -8.47
C ASP A 39 18.33 -3.76 -8.76
N PRO A 40 18.57 -4.44 -9.91
CA PRO A 40 17.95 -5.72 -10.21
C PRO A 40 18.27 -6.84 -9.21
N ALA A 41 19.38 -6.76 -8.47
CA ALA A 41 19.74 -7.74 -7.45
C ALA A 41 18.71 -7.78 -6.29
N ASP A 42 18.05 -6.66 -6.02
CA ASP A 42 17.03 -6.55 -4.97
C ASP A 42 15.66 -7.10 -5.39
N LEU A 43 15.47 -7.46 -6.67
CA LEU A 43 14.15 -7.79 -7.23
C LEU A 43 13.43 -8.92 -6.49
N GLY A 44 14.14 -10.00 -6.16
CA GLY A 44 13.55 -11.14 -5.46
C GLY A 44 13.01 -10.75 -4.09
N GLU A 45 13.85 -10.14 -3.26
CA GLU A 45 13.48 -9.73 -1.90
C GLU A 45 12.38 -8.66 -1.90
N MET A 46 12.47 -7.68 -2.81
CA MET A 46 11.46 -6.62 -2.91
C MET A 46 10.12 -7.17 -3.41
N ALA A 47 10.10 -8.16 -4.30
CA ALA A 47 8.86 -8.82 -4.72
C ALA A 47 8.20 -9.58 -3.54
N GLU A 48 9.00 -10.30 -2.74
CA GLU A 48 8.52 -10.99 -1.55
C GLU A 48 8.01 -10.02 -0.48
N LEU A 49 8.73 -8.93 -0.23
CA LEU A 49 8.33 -7.88 0.71
C LEU A 49 7.01 -7.25 0.26
N ARG A 50 6.88 -6.93 -1.03
CA ARG A 50 5.64 -6.40 -1.60
C ARG A 50 4.48 -7.37 -1.36
N ALA A 51 4.68 -8.66 -1.60
CA ALA A 51 3.64 -9.67 -1.36
C ALA A 51 3.22 -9.73 0.13
N ALA A 52 4.18 -9.73 1.05
CA ALA A 52 3.92 -9.76 2.49
C ALA A 52 3.17 -8.50 2.97
N LEU A 53 3.61 -7.31 2.51
CA LEU A 53 2.93 -6.05 2.82
C LEU A 53 1.51 -6.00 2.23
N ARG A 54 1.30 -6.52 1.02
CA ARG A 54 -0.04 -6.60 0.42
C ARG A 54 -0.97 -7.53 1.19
N ALA A 55 -0.46 -8.65 1.72
CA ALA A 55 -1.21 -9.55 2.59
C ALA A 55 -1.59 -8.90 3.93
N ALA A 56 -0.82 -7.89 4.37
CA ALA A 56 -1.05 -7.14 5.61
C ALA A 56 -1.95 -5.91 5.46
N LEU A 57 -2.43 -5.56 4.26
CA LEU A 57 -3.25 -4.37 4.03
C LEU A 57 -4.57 -4.42 4.79
N GLY A 58 -4.96 -3.29 5.39
CA GLY A 58 -6.17 -3.15 6.18
C GLY A 58 -6.15 -3.84 7.54
N VAL A 59 -5.02 -4.45 7.94
CA VAL A 59 -4.86 -5.15 9.21
C VAL A 59 -4.27 -4.19 10.25
N GLU A 60 -4.91 -4.05 11.41
CA GLU A 60 -4.44 -3.15 12.48
C GLU A 60 -3.13 -3.62 13.11
N ARG A 61 -2.94 -4.93 13.25
CA ARG A 61 -1.75 -5.56 13.84
C ARG A 61 -1.15 -6.57 12.84
N PRO A 62 -0.30 -6.12 11.90
CA PRO A 62 0.18 -6.95 10.81
C PRO A 62 1.30 -7.91 11.25
N ALA A 63 0.96 -8.95 12.02
CA ALA A 63 1.93 -9.90 12.59
C ALA A 63 2.80 -10.62 11.55
N VAL A 64 2.32 -10.74 10.30
CA VAL A 64 3.10 -11.30 9.17
C VAL A 64 4.39 -10.53 8.88
N LEU A 65 4.53 -9.29 9.36
CA LEU A 65 5.72 -8.46 9.17
C LEU A 65 6.78 -8.68 10.25
N ALA A 66 6.53 -9.48 11.28
CA ALA A 66 7.48 -9.71 12.36
C ALA A 66 8.80 -10.33 11.85
N SER A 67 8.73 -11.37 11.02
CA SER A 67 9.92 -12.02 10.43
C SER A 67 10.68 -11.11 9.47
N TRP A 68 10.02 -10.09 8.89
CA TRP A 68 10.70 -9.08 8.08
C TRP A 68 11.47 -8.09 8.94
N LEU A 69 10.94 -7.69 10.10
CA LEU A 69 11.64 -6.84 11.06
C LEU A 69 12.79 -7.58 11.78
N GLU A 70 12.70 -8.90 11.92
CA GLU A 70 13.82 -9.73 12.39
C GLU A 70 14.96 -9.79 11.37
N ARG A 71 14.62 -9.88 10.06
CA ARG A 71 15.62 -9.88 8.97
C ARG A 71 16.24 -8.51 8.70
N HIS A 72 15.46 -7.44 8.86
CA HIS A 72 15.90 -6.06 8.69
C HIS A 72 15.64 -5.26 9.98
N PRO A 73 16.48 -5.43 11.01
CA PRO A 73 16.32 -4.72 12.27
C PRO A 73 16.28 -3.21 12.08
N LEU A 74 15.39 -2.56 12.82
CA LEU A 74 15.26 -1.12 12.87
C LEU A 74 15.85 -0.59 14.18
N ARG A 75 16.65 0.46 14.07
CA ARG A 75 17.14 1.24 15.20
C ARG A 75 16.25 2.45 15.43
N ALA A 76 15.87 2.69 16.68
CA ALA A 76 15.27 3.96 17.07
C ALA A 76 16.37 4.99 17.38
N GLY A 77 16.22 6.19 16.81
CA GLY A 77 17.08 7.34 17.07
C GLY A 77 16.27 8.60 17.36
N LEU A 78 16.91 9.60 17.95
CA LEU A 78 16.32 10.93 18.11
C LEU A 78 16.65 11.78 16.90
N SER A 79 15.65 12.48 16.38
CA SER A 79 15.84 13.46 15.31
C SER A 79 15.97 14.87 15.87
N SER A 80 16.89 15.66 15.30
CA SER A 80 16.98 17.10 15.52
C SER A 80 16.24 17.91 14.43
N ASP A 81 15.76 17.24 13.39
CA ASP A 81 15.02 17.88 12.30
C ASP A 81 13.58 18.19 12.75
N PRO A 82 13.17 19.47 12.80
CA PRO A 82 11.82 19.86 13.21
C PRO A 82 10.72 19.40 12.25
N GLU A 83 11.04 19.01 11.02
CA GLU A 83 10.08 18.46 10.07
C GLU A 83 9.88 16.95 10.22
N SER A 84 10.73 16.30 11.02
CA SER A 84 10.68 14.86 11.30
C SER A 84 10.07 14.58 12.68
N PRO A 85 9.50 13.37 12.90
CA PRO A 85 9.12 12.94 14.24
C PRO A 85 10.33 12.95 15.21
N PRO A 86 10.13 13.25 16.51
CA PRO A 86 11.22 13.27 17.48
C PRO A 86 11.97 11.94 17.60
N VAL A 87 11.27 10.83 17.37
CA VAL A 87 11.85 9.48 17.28
C VAL A 87 11.68 8.99 15.85
N VAL A 88 12.80 8.63 15.22
CA VAL A 88 12.84 8.06 13.88
C VAL A 88 13.30 6.61 13.95
N LEU A 89 12.74 5.77 13.08
CA LEU A 89 13.18 4.40 12.86
C LEU A 89 14.05 4.37 11.61
N THR A 90 15.25 3.79 11.73
CA THR A 90 16.20 3.65 10.62
C THR A 90 16.66 2.20 10.51
N PRO A 91 16.77 1.63 9.30
CA PRO A 91 17.29 0.28 9.14
C PRO A 91 18.77 0.19 9.52
N GLU A 92 19.17 -0.85 10.24
CA GLU A 92 20.58 -1.06 10.61
C GLU A 92 21.45 -1.54 9.44
N ASP A 93 20.85 -2.25 8.49
CA ASP A 93 21.52 -2.86 7.34
C ASP A 93 21.60 -1.93 6.11
N GLY A 94 20.86 -0.82 6.12
CA GLY A 94 20.80 0.13 5.01
C GLY A 94 20.16 -0.43 3.72
N THR A 95 19.42 -1.54 3.79
CA THR A 95 18.81 -2.17 2.61
C THR A 95 17.58 -1.42 2.10
N ALA A 96 17.18 -1.66 0.84
CA ALA A 96 15.94 -1.13 0.29
C ALA A 96 14.71 -1.66 1.06
N ALA A 97 14.71 -2.95 1.38
CA ALA A 97 13.69 -3.59 2.20
C ALA A 97 13.60 -2.96 3.60
N GLY A 98 14.73 -2.77 4.28
CA GLY A 98 14.80 -2.10 5.57
C GLY A 98 14.25 -0.67 5.55
N ARG A 99 14.54 0.12 4.51
CA ARG A 99 13.97 1.47 4.34
C ARG A 99 12.45 1.47 4.20
N VAL A 100 11.90 0.55 3.41
CA VAL A 100 10.44 0.38 3.29
C VAL A 100 9.84 -0.02 4.64
N LEU A 101 10.45 -0.98 5.33
CA LEU A 101 9.99 -1.46 6.64
C LEU A 101 10.01 -0.37 7.71
N ALA A 102 10.99 0.54 7.69
CA ALA A 102 11.03 1.69 8.59
C ALA A 102 9.78 2.58 8.46
N VAL A 103 9.37 2.89 7.22
CA VAL A 103 8.16 3.67 6.94
C VAL A 103 6.91 2.91 7.36
N VAL A 104 6.86 1.60 7.11
CA VAL A 104 5.72 0.75 7.50
C VAL A 104 5.58 0.65 9.01
N ALA A 105 6.68 0.46 9.73
CA ALA A 105 6.68 0.38 11.20
C ALA A 105 6.17 1.69 11.83
N GLU A 106 6.61 2.82 11.29
CA GLU A 106 6.12 4.14 11.71
C GLU A 106 4.62 4.32 11.42
N ALA A 107 4.16 3.90 10.23
CA ALA A 107 2.74 3.95 9.87
C ALA A 107 1.87 3.01 10.74
N VAL A 108 2.40 1.85 11.16
CA VAL A 108 1.73 0.97 12.12
C VAL A 108 1.64 1.65 13.49
N ARG A 109 2.76 2.21 13.98
CA ARG A 109 2.81 2.95 15.25
C ARG A 109 1.83 4.13 15.29
N ALA A 110 1.70 4.85 14.17
CA ALA A 110 0.79 5.97 14.02
C ALA A 110 -0.68 5.57 13.74
N GLY A 111 -0.99 4.28 13.64
CA GLY A 111 -2.34 3.79 13.31
C GLY A 111 -2.80 4.11 11.88
N GLN A 112 -1.88 4.48 11.00
CA GLN A 112 -2.15 4.85 9.61
C GLN A 112 -2.18 3.62 8.69
N TRP A 113 -1.45 2.55 9.02
CA TRP A 113 -1.34 1.35 8.19
C TRP A 113 -2.68 0.70 7.87
N ALA A 114 -3.58 0.58 8.86
CA ALA A 114 -4.90 -0.05 8.68
C ALA A 114 -5.81 0.69 7.68
N ARG A 115 -5.50 1.95 7.34
CA ARG A 115 -6.20 2.73 6.33
C ARG A 115 -5.70 2.44 4.91
N LEU A 116 -4.54 1.83 4.76
CA LEU A 116 -4.02 1.37 3.47
C LEU A 116 -4.70 0.05 3.09
N LYS A 117 -5.42 0.04 1.97
CA LYS A 117 -6.28 -1.08 1.56
C LYS A 117 -6.12 -1.39 0.08
N ALA A 118 -6.33 -2.65 -0.31
CA ALA A 118 -6.41 -3.05 -1.70
C ALA A 118 -7.87 -3.10 -2.19
N CYS A 119 -8.11 -2.59 -3.39
CA CYS A 119 -9.39 -2.76 -4.06
C CYS A 119 -9.63 -4.25 -4.38
N PRO A 120 -10.78 -4.84 -4.02
CA PRO A 120 -11.02 -6.28 -4.20
C PRO A 120 -11.23 -6.69 -5.66
N ASP A 121 -11.21 -5.74 -6.60
CA ASP A 121 -11.52 -5.98 -8.02
C ASP A 121 -10.35 -5.67 -8.97
N CYS A 122 -9.55 -4.65 -8.67
CA CYS A 122 -8.38 -4.30 -9.48
C CYS A 122 -7.06 -4.36 -8.70
N SER A 123 -7.09 -4.76 -7.43
CA SER A 123 -5.93 -4.84 -6.55
C SER A 123 -5.20 -3.52 -6.27
N TRP A 124 -5.64 -2.41 -6.84
CA TRP A 124 -5.06 -1.09 -6.60
C TRP A 124 -5.13 -0.73 -5.11
N VAL A 125 -3.98 -0.32 -4.55
CA VAL A 125 -3.83 0.09 -3.17
C VAL A 125 -4.16 1.57 -3.02
N PHE A 126 -5.06 1.88 -2.11
CA PHE A 126 -5.53 3.23 -1.81
C PHE A 126 -5.47 3.48 -0.30
N TYR A 127 -5.37 4.75 0.07
CA TYR A 127 -5.54 5.17 1.46
C TYR A 127 -7.00 5.57 1.75
N ASP A 128 -7.54 5.07 2.85
CA ASP A 128 -8.91 5.32 3.29
C ASP A 128 -9.02 6.57 4.17
N HIS A 129 -9.32 7.69 3.51
CA HIS A 129 -9.61 8.98 4.14
C HIS A 129 -11.03 9.08 4.73
N SER A 130 -11.87 8.05 4.60
CA SER A 130 -13.21 8.11 5.18
C SER A 130 -13.15 8.17 6.70
N ARG A 131 -14.09 8.92 7.29
CA ARG A 131 -14.15 9.13 8.74
C ARG A 131 -14.11 7.82 9.52
N ASN A 132 -14.89 6.84 9.08
CA ASN A 132 -15.05 5.57 9.77
C ASN A 132 -14.13 4.46 9.21
N GLY A 133 -13.21 4.76 8.30
CA GLY A 133 -12.35 3.75 7.68
C GLY A 133 -13.15 2.65 6.96
N SER A 134 -14.26 3.01 6.31
CA SER A 134 -15.21 2.07 5.71
C SER A 134 -15.09 1.96 4.19
N ARG A 135 -14.16 2.68 3.56
CA ARG A 135 -13.99 2.63 2.10
C ARG A 135 -13.44 1.27 1.70
N ARG A 136 -14.07 0.67 0.69
CA ARG A 136 -13.73 -0.66 0.15
C ARG A 136 -13.12 -0.62 -1.26
N TRP A 137 -13.31 0.47 -2.00
CA TRP A 137 -12.97 0.55 -3.42
C TRP A 137 -11.98 1.68 -3.69
N CYS A 138 -11.06 1.46 -4.64
CA CYS A 138 -9.98 2.39 -4.97
C CYS A 138 -10.48 3.74 -5.48
N VAL A 139 -11.56 3.80 -6.25
CA VAL A 139 -12.18 5.05 -6.71
C VAL A 139 -13.67 4.82 -6.97
N MET A 140 -14.48 5.86 -6.76
CA MET A 140 -15.90 5.84 -7.09
C MET A 140 -16.14 6.07 -8.58
N SER A 141 -15.43 7.02 -9.17
CA SER A 141 -15.54 7.37 -10.59
C SER A 141 -14.16 7.38 -11.25
N PRO A 142 -14.05 7.01 -12.54
CA PRO A 142 -12.82 7.13 -13.31
C PRO A 142 -12.28 8.56 -13.26
N GLY A 143 -10.97 8.71 -13.04
CA GLY A 143 -10.27 9.99 -13.02
C GLY A 143 -9.10 10.11 -14.01
N GLY A 144 -8.99 9.17 -14.96
CA GLY A 144 -7.90 9.04 -15.93
C GLY A 144 -7.96 7.66 -16.61
N SER A 145 -7.07 7.38 -17.58
CA SER A 145 -7.01 6.10 -18.31
C SER A 145 -6.86 4.89 -17.39
N ASP A 146 -6.16 5.06 -16.27
CA ASP A 146 -5.77 3.96 -15.39
C ASP A 146 -6.76 3.77 -14.23
N SER A 147 -7.80 4.59 -14.16
CA SER A 147 -8.75 4.65 -13.06
C SER A 147 -10.10 4.04 -13.46
N ARG A 148 -10.45 2.89 -12.86
CA ARG A 148 -11.59 2.04 -13.28
C ARG A 148 -12.96 2.49 -12.74
N GLY A 149 -13.02 3.28 -11.68
CA GLY A 149 -14.28 3.56 -10.99
C GLY A 149 -14.93 2.30 -10.37
N CYS A 150 -14.13 1.39 -9.78
CA CYS A 150 -14.61 0.07 -9.30
C CYS A 150 -15.82 0.18 -8.36
N GLY A 151 -15.93 1.25 -7.57
CA GLY A 151 -17.08 1.46 -6.68
C GLY A 151 -18.41 1.60 -7.43
N SER A 152 -18.42 2.29 -8.58
CA SER A 152 -19.63 2.42 -9.40
C SER A 152 -19.97 1.10 -10.11
N ILE A 153 -18.96 0.38 -10.60
CA ILE A 153 -19.13 -0.95 -11.20
C ILE A 153 -19.78 -1.91 -10.18
N ALA A 154 -19.26 -1.94 -8.95
CA ALA A 154 -19.80 -2.78 -7.88
C ALA A 154 -21.27 -2.43 -7.55
N LYS A 155 -21.61 -1.13 -7.50
CA LYS A 155 -23.00 -0.68 -7.27
C LYS A 155 -23.95 -1.14 -8.38
N VAL A 156 -23.56 -0.99 -9.65
CA VAL A 156 -24.37 -1.41 -10.80
C VAL A 156 -24.57 -2.92 -10.81
N ARG A 157 -23.52 -3.69 -10.52
CA ARG A 157 -23.60 -5.16 -10.42
C ARG A 157 -24.60 -5.59 -9.33
N ALA A 158 -24.47 -5.05 -8.12
CA ALA A 158 -25.36 -5.39 -7.01
C ALA A 158 -26.82 -5.00 -7.30
N TYR A 159 -27.06 -3.88 -7.98
CA TYR A 159 -28.41 -3.48 -8.42
C TYR A 159 -29.00 -4.49 -9.42
N ARG A 160 -28.23 -4.94 -10.41
CA ARG A 160 -28.68 -5.94 -11.40
C ARG A 160 -28.97 -7.29 -10.76
N GLU A 161 -28.16 -7.74 -9.80
CA GLU A 161 -28.38 -8.98 -9.05
C GLU A 161 -29.70 -8.94 -8.28
N ARG A 162 -30.01 -7.83 -7.59
CA ARG A 162 -31.28 -7.65 -6.87
C ARG A 162 -32.53 -7.60 -7.75
N ARG A 163 -32.41 -7.24 -9.04
CA ARG A 163 -33.55 -7.23 -9.98
C ARG A 163 -33.77 -8.57 -10.69
N ARG A 164 -32.83 -9.50 -10.55
CA ARG A 164 -32.91 -10.85 -11.12
C ARG A 164 -33.39 -11.88 -10.11
N ALA A 165 -33.27 -11.59 -8.82
CA ALA A 165 -33.91 -12.30 -7.71
C ALA A 165 -35.35 -11.81 -7.54
#